data_AF-X0ZHV3-F1
#
_entry.id   AF-X0ZHV3-F1
#
_cell.length_a   1.000
_cell.length_b   1.000
_cell.length_c   1.000
_cell.angle_alpha   90.00
_cell.angle_beta   90.00
_cell.angle_gamma   90.00
#
_symmetry.space_group_name_H-M   'P 1'
#
loop_
_entity.id
_entity.type
_entity.pdbx_description
1 polymer ?
#
loop_
_entity_poly.entity_id
_entity_poly.type
_entity_poly.pdbx_seq_one_letter_code
_entity_poly.pdbx_strand_id
1 'polypeptide(L)'
;ILTRIASLRIAIGGVEGIRIGLGRLPIILGGIIFGPLAGGLIGAFSDLLGYFINPIGAYMPHFTLTSALTGIIPATILILMKKEESNIFELGIAITIGQIITSIILIPYFLHILFGLPWKVLMLPRMVAEPIHIFIYTYTINIILKRNILITKSPRI
;
A
#
# COMPACT_ATOMS: atom_id res chain seq x y z
N ILE A 1 4.03 14.73 2.35
CA ILE A 1 4.30 15.40 3.65
C ILE A 1 4.32 14.39 4.81
N LEU A 2 3.28 13.56 5.00
CA LEU A 2 3.28 12.49 6.02
C LEU A 2 4.38 11.43 5.83
N THR A 3 4.79 11.18 4.59
CA THR A 3 5.94 10.32 4.27
C THR A 3 7.29 10.89 4.74
N ARG A 4 7.37 12.19 5.07
CA ARG A 4 8.59 12.86 5.53
C ARG A 4 8.56 13.20 7.04
N ILE A 5 7.36 13.38 7.61
CA ILE A 5 7.17 13.76 9.03
C ILE A 5 6.77 12.57 9.90
N ALA A 6 6.11 11.55 9.34
CA ALA A 6 5.70 10.33 10.04
C ALA A 6 6.39 9.08 9.45
N SER A 7 7.69 9.18 9.18
CA SER A 7 8.52 8.01 8.87
C SER A 7 9.52 7.81 10.00
N LEU A 8 9.35 6.74 10.77
CA LEU A 8 10.38 6.27 11.68
C LEU A 8 11.49 5.65 10.84
N ARG A 9 12.57 6.40 10.64
CA ARG A 9 13.79 5.92 9.97
C ARG A 9 14.58 5.11 11.02
N ILE A 10 14.19 3.86 11.23
CA ILE A 10 15.00 2.96 12.05
C ILE A 10 16.13 2.43 11.16
N ALA A 11 17.32 3.00 11.31
CA ALA A 11 18.52 2.49 10.67
C ALA A 11 18.96 1.21 11.41
N ILE A 12 18.84 0.05 10.77
CA ILE A 12 19.44 -1.20 11.24
C ILE A 12 20.45 -1.63 10.18
N GLY A 13 21.74 -1.63 10.53
CA GLY A 13 22.79 -2.26 9.72
C GLY A 13 23.43 -1.42 8.62
N GLY A 14 23.54 -0.09 8.76
CA GLY A 14 24.41 0.74 7.89
C GLY A 14 23.92 0.94 6.44
N VAL A 15 22.75 0.42 6.08
CA VAL A 15 22.03 0.77 4.85
C VAL A 15 20.84 1.62 5.27
N GLU A 16 20.67 2.82 4.71
CA GLU A 16 19.43 3.62 4.84
C GLU A 16 18.23 2.94 4.13
N GLY A 17 18.01 1.65 4.36
CA GLY A 17 17.28 0.77 3.43
C GLY A 17 15.84 0.45 3.82
N ILE A 18 15.45 0.64 5.08
CA ILE A 18 14.10 0.28 5.56
C ILE A 18 13.33 1.55 5.90
N ARG A 19 12.60 2.07 4.91
CA ARG A 19 11.67 3.18 5.12
C ARG A 19 10.31 2.61 5.51
N ILE A 20 9.97 2.70 6.79
CA ILE A 20 8.62 2.42 7.26
C ILE A 20 7.76 3.65 6.97
N GLY A 21 6.97 3.58 5.90
CA GLY A 21 6.18 4.70 5.42
C GLY A 21 4.69 4.40 5.46
N LEU A 22 3.91 5.18 6.20
CA LEU A 22 2.44 5.06 6.29
C LEU A 22 1.70 5.50 5.00
N GLY A 23 2.41 5.72 3.89
CA GLY A 23 1.82 6.27 2.65
C GLY A 23 0.85 5.31 1.95
N ARG A 24 1.04 4.00 2.09
CA ARG A 24 0.15 2.98 1.49
C ARG A 24 -1.12 2.74 2.32
N LEU A 25 -1.09 3.07 3.61
CA LEU A 25 -2.21 2.87 4.54
C LEU A 25 -3.50 3.57 4.10
N PRO A 26 -3.53 4.88 3.80
CA PRO A 26 -4.77 5.57 3.39
C PRO A 26 -5.30 5.05 2.04
N ILE A 27 -4.44 4.57 1.15
CA ILE A 27 -4.83 3.99 -0.14
C ILE A 27 -5.58 2.66 0.08
N ILE A 28 -5.01 1.77 0.90
CA ILE A 28 -5.62 0.48 1.24
C ILE A 28 -6.93 0.71 2.00
N LEU A 29 -6.91 1.58 3.01
CA LEU A 29 -8.09 1.93 3.78
C LEU A 29 -9.21 2.49 2.89
N GLY A 30 -8.88 3.41 1.99
CA GLY A 30 -9.82 3.97 1.02
C GLY A 30 -10.42 2.90 0.11
N GLY A 31 -9.62 1.95 -0.35
CA GLY A 31 -10.13 0.80 -1.12
C GLY A 31 -11.08 -0.10 -0.32
N ILE A 32 -10.76 -0.36 0.95
CA ILE A 32 -11.59 -1.21 1.81
C ILE A 32 -12.92 -0.53 2.15
N ILE A 33 -12.92 0.78 2.41
CA ILE A 33 -14.13 1.53 2.80
C ILE A 33 -15.01 1.86 1.57
N PHE A 34 -14.42 2.36 0.49
CA PHE A 34 -15.15 2.89 -0.66
C PHE A 34 -15.21 1.92 -1.86
N GLY A 35 -14.57 0.76 -1.74
CA GLY A 35 -14.49 -0.27 -2.77
C GLY A 35 -13.25 -0.16 -3.67
N PRO A 36 -13.01 -1.18 -4.53
CA PRO A 36 -11.75 -1.33 -5.25
C PRO A 36 -11.46 -0.19 -6.21
N LEU A 37 -12.47 0.26 -6.97
CA LEU A 37 -12.32 1.35 -7.94
C LEU A 37 -11.94 2.67 -7.24
N ALA A 38 -12.58 2.97 -6.11
CA ALA A 38 -12.25 4.13 -5.31
C ALA A 38 -10.83 4.03 -4.73
N GLY A 39 -10.43 2.86 -4.22
CA GLY A 39 -9.06 2.60 -3.77
C GLY A 39 -8.02 2.81 -4.89
N GLY A 40 -8.35 2.37 -6.10
CA GLY A 40 -7.52 2.58 -7.28
C GLY A 40 -7.33 4.05 -7.63
N LEU A 41 -8.42 4.82 -7.63
CA LEU A 41 -8.38 6.27 -7.86
C LEU A 41 -7.57 6.96 -6.77
N ILE A 42 -7.83 6.66 -5.49
CA ILE A 42 -7.07 7.23 -4.36
C ILE A 42 -5.57 6.93 -4.51
N GLY A 43 -5.21 5.70 -4.91
CA GLY A 43 -3.83 5.32 -5.16
C GLY A 43 -3.19 6.10 -6.31
N ALA A 44 -3.88 6.19 -7.46
CA ALA A 44 -3.39 6.93 -8.63
C ALA A 44 -3.23 8.43 -8.32
N PHE A 45 -4.22 9.05 -7.68
CA PHE A 45 -4.15 10.46 -7.27
C PHE A 45 -3.05 10.68 -6.22
N SER A 46 -2.88 9.77 -5.26
CA SER A 46 -1.82 9.87 -4.25
C SER A 46 -0.43 9.86 -4.88
N ASP A 47 -0.23 9.07 -5.94
CA ASP A 47 1.05 8.99 -6.63
C ASP A 47 1.31 10.24 -7.49
N LEU A 48 0.31 10.67 -8.27
CA LEU A 48 0.37 11.92 -9.04
C LEU A 48 0.62 13.14 -8.16
N LEU A 49 -0.15 13.30 -7.08
CA LEU A 49 0.06 14.38 -6.11
C LEU A 49 1.41 14.26 -5.42
N GLY A 50 1.86 13.05 -5.11
CA GLY A 50 3.20 12.80 -4.58
C GLY A 50 4.29 13.31 -5.52
N TYR A 51 4.13 13.05 -6.82
CA TYR A 51 5.03 13.53 -7.86
C TYR A 51 4.99 15.05 -8.00
N PHE A 52 3.82 15.68 -8.07
CA PHE A 52 3.71 17.13 -8.20
C PHE A 52 4.27 17.89 -6.99
N ILE A 53 4.10 17.35 -5.77
CA ILE A 53 4.61 17.98 -4.55
C ILE A 53 6.13 17.85 -4.46
N ASN A 54 6.71 16.77 -4.98
CA ASN A 54 8.14 16.54 -4.91
C ASN A 54 8.61 15.76 -6.15
N PRO A 55 8.78 16.44 -7.29
CA PRO A 55 9.16 15.80 -8.54
C PRO A 55 10.62 15.37 -8.46
N ILE A 56 10.85 14.11 -8.09
CA ILE A 56 12.17 13.50 -8.15
C ILE A 56 12.22 12.62 -9.42
N GLY A 57 12.90 13.12 -10.44
CA GLY A 57 13.08 12.43 -11.72
C GLY A 57 11.88 12.53 -12.66
N ALA A 58 11.91 11.73 -13.72
CA ALA A 58 10.83 11.65 -14.69
C ALA A 58 9.61 10.91 -14.09
N TYR A 59 8.41 11.41 -14.38
CA TYR A 59 7.18 10.71 -14.02
C TYR A 59 7.10 9.37 -14.75
N MET A 60 6.86 8.30 -13.99
CA MET A 60 6.70 6.96 -14.54
C MET A 60 5.29 6.42 -14.26
N PRO A 61 4.44 6.22 -15.28
CA PRO A 61 3.07 5.75 -15.08
C PRO A 61 2.98 4.36 -14.45
N HIS A 62 4.04 3.55 -14.54
CA HIS A 62 4.15 2.24 -13.91
C HIS A 62 3.97 2.29 -12.38
N PHE A 63 4.49 3.33 -11.72
CA PHE A 63 4.37 3.47 -10.26
C PHE A 63 2.97 3.94 -9.86
N THR A 64 2.33 4.75 -10.68
CA THR A 64 0.93 5.14 -10.52
C THR A 64 -0.01 3.94 -10.64
N LEU A 65 0.24 3.07 -11.62
CA LEU A 65 -0.49 1.80 -11.76
C LEU A 65 -0.29 0.92 -10.52
N THR A 66 0.95 0.79 -10.04
CA THR A 66 1.24 0.00 -8.83
C THR A 66 0.55 0.56 -7.59
N SER A 67 0.51 1.89 -7.46
CA SER A 67 -0.19 2.60 -6.38
C SER A 67 -1.70 2.38 -6.45
N ALA A 68 -2.29 2.46 -7.64
CA ALA A 68 -3.71 2.14 -7.84
C ALA A 68 -4.02 0.68 -7.46
N LEU A 69 -3.19 -0.27 -7.90
CA LEU A 69 -3.33 -1.69 -7.54
C LEU A 69 -3.20 -1.95 -6.05
N THR A 70 -2.44 -1.13 -5.33
CA THR A 70 -2.29 -1.23 -3.86
C THR A 70 -3.62 -0.97 -3.15
N GLY A 71 -4.51 -0.15 -3.72
CA GLY A 71 -5.87 0.04 -3.22
C GLY A 71 -6.85 -1.02 -3.74
N ILE A 72 -6.75 -1.38 -5.03
CA ILE A 72 -7.70 -2.28 -5.71
C ILE A 72 -7.60 -3.71 -5.17
N ILE A 73 -6.40 -4.28 -5.09
CA ILE A 73 -6.19 -5.70 -4.80
C ILE A 73 -6.73 -6.09 -3.42
N PRO A 74 -6.32 -5.47 -2.30
CA PRO A 74 -6.81 -5.88 -0.98
C PRO A 74 -8.33 -5.69 -0.85
N ALA A 75 -8.89 -4.63 -1.42
CA ALA A 75 -10.34 -4.40 -1.43
C ALA A 75 -11.10 -5.48 -2.23
N THR A 76 -10.59 -5.85 -3.40
CA THR A 76 -11.21 -6.87 -4.26
C THR A 76 -11.20 -8.23 -3.57
N ILE A 77 -10.08 -8.59 -2.92
CA ILE A 77 -9.96 -9.85 -2.19
C ILE A 77 -11.01 -9.93 -1.07
N LEU A 78 -11.19 -8.87 -0.29
CA LEU A 78 -12.21 -8.85 0.77
C LEU A 78 -13.63 -9.00 0.22
N ILE A 79 -13.94 -8.37 -0.92
CA ILE A 79 -15.24 -8.52 -1.59
C ILE A 79 -15.45 -9.96 -2.07
N LEU A 80 -14.43 -10.58 -2.68
CA LEU A 80 -14.48 -11.97 -3.14
C LEU A 80 -14.66 -12.96 -1.98
N MET A 81 -14.16 -12.64 -0.80
CA MET A 81 -14.37 -13.42 0.42
C MET A 81 -15.80 -13.28 0.98
N LYS A 82 -16.66 -12.43 0.40
CA LYS A 82 -18.10 -12.26 0.68
C LYS A 82 -18.44 -12.06 2.16
N LYS A 83 -17.65 -11.28 2.91
CA LYS A 83 -17.93 -11.03 4.34
C LYS A 83 -18.24 -9.57 4.62
N GLU A 84 -19.41 -9.34 5.23
CA GLU A 84 -19.87 -8.01 5.68
C GLU A 84 -19.04 -7.47 6.85
N GLU A 85 -18.51 -8.36 7.70
CA GLU A 85 -17.58 -8.03 8.78
C GLU A 85 -16.29 -8.83 8.60
N SER A 86 -15.25 -8.18 8.09
CA SER A 86 -13.95 -8.84 7.89
C SER A 86 -13.25 -9.08 9.22
N ASN A 87 -12.87 -10.34 9.49
CA ASN A 87 -12.04 -10.67 10.64
C ASN A 87 -10.60 -10.15 10.42
N ILE A 88 -9.84 -9.91 11.50
CA ILE A 88 -8.46 -9.42 11.44
C ILE A 88 -7.56 -10.33 10.57
N PHE A 89 -7.83 -11.64 10.59
CA PHE A 89 -7.12 -12.62 9.77
C PHE A 89 -7.39 -12.44 8.27
N GLU A 90 -8.62 -12.16 7.89
CA GLU A 90 -9.02 -11.98 6.48
C GLU A 90 -8.47 -10.68 5.93
N LEU A 91 -8.55 -9.62 6.73
CA LEU A 91 -7.90 -8.35 6.45
C LEU A 91 -6.38 -8.54 6.27
N GLY A 92 -5.75 -9.31 7.15
CA GLY A 92 -4.33 -9.65 7.05
C GLY A 92 -3.99 -10.39 5.76
N ILE A 93 -4.79 -11.37 5.36
CA ILE A 93 -4.61 -12.11 4.10
C ILE A 93 -4.74 -11.19 2.89
N ALA A 94 -5.80 -10.37 2.84
CA ALA A 94 -6.04 -9.44 1.74
C ALA A 94 -4.90 -8.41 1.59
N ILE A 95 -4.45 -7.83 2.69
CA ILE A 95 -3.31 -6.89 2.70
C ILE A 95 -2.03 -7.61 2.29
N THR A 96 -1.78 -8.82 2.80
CA THR A 96 -0.58 -9.60 2.48
C THR A 96 -0.49 -9.87 0.98
N ILE A 97 -1.56 -10.37 0.37
CA ILE A 97 -1.60 -10.63 -1.07
C ILE A 97 -1.39 -9.34 -1.87
N GLY A 98 -2.06 -8.26 -1.47
CA GLY A 98 -1.88 -6.94 -2.08
C GLY A 98 -0.43 -6.46 -2.02
N GLN A 99 0.24 -6.58 -0.87
CA GLN A 99 1.61 -6.14 -0.68
C GLN A 99 2.64 -7.03 -1.40
N ILE A 100 2.42 -8.34 -1.46
CA ILE A 100 3.28 -9.25 -2.22
C ILE A 100 3.25 -8.87 -3.70
N ILE A 101 2.06 -8.73 -4.27
CA ILE A 101 1.92 -8.40 -5.70
C ILE A 101 2.50 -7.02 -5.99
N THR A 102 2.08 -6.00 -5.25
CA THR A 102 2.47 -4.63 -5.56
C THR A 102 3.91 -4.33 -5.15
N SER A 103 4.27 -4.56 -3.88
CA SER A 103 5.57 -4.15 -3.36
C SER A 103 6.69 -5.13 -3.68
N ILE A 104 6.47 -6.44 -3.53
CA ILE A 104 7.56 -7.43 -3.71
C ILE A 104 7.79 -7.78 -5.18
N ILE A 105 6.73 -7.76 -6.00
CA ILE A 105 6.83 -8.14 -7.43
C ILE A 105 6.88 -6.89 -8.30
N LEU A 106 5.80 -6.09 -8.35
CA LEU A 106 5.66 -5.00 -9.32
C LEU A 106 6.71 -3.91 -9.15
N ILE A 107 6.99 -3.44 -7.93
CA ILE A 107 7.97 -2.37 -7.74
C ILE A 107 9.39 -2.79 -8.19
N PRO A 108 9.98 -3.91 -7.72
CA PRO A 108 11.26 -4.41 -8.22
C PRO A 108 11.26 -4.66 -9.72
N TYR A 109 10.14 -5.15 -10.27
CA TYR A 109 9.98 -5.39 -11.70
C TYR A 109 10.15 -4.13 -12.53
N PHE A 110 9.39 -3.09 -12.19
CA PHE A 110 9.48 -1.83 -12.90
C PHE A 110 10.83 -1.17 -12.69
N LEU A 111 11.40 -1.24 -11.49
CA LEU A 111 12.74 -0.70 -11.24
C LEU A 111 13.83 -1.41 -12.06
N HIS A 112 13.71 -2.73 -12.26
CA HIS A 112 14.65 -3.48 -13.08
C HIS A 112 14.55 -3.08 -14.56
N ILE A 113 13.35 -2.99 -15.11
CA ILE A 113 13.14 -2.65 -16.53
C ILE A 113 13.50 -1.19 -16.83
N LEU A 114 13.11 -0.26 -15.94
CA LEU A 114 13.26 1.17 -16.20
C LEU A 114 14.67 1.69 -15.91
N PHE A 115 15.37 1.11 -14.93
CA PHE A 115 16.65 1.63 -14.44
C PHE A 115 17.80 0.60 -14.53
N GLY A 116 17.54 -0.63 -15.01
CA GLY A 116 18.55 -1.67 -15.14
C GLY A 116 19.09 -2.22 -13.81
N LEU A 117 18.41 -1.91 -12.69
CA LEU A 117 18.91 -2.25 -11.35
C LEU A 117 18.83 -3.76 -11.09
N PRO A 118 19.84 -4.38 -10.44
CA PRO A 118 19.82 -5.80 -10.16
C PRO A 118 18.64 -6.20 -9.26
N TRP A 119 17.83 -7.14 -9.73
CA TRP A 119 16.61 -7.58 -9.08
C TRP A 119 16.81 -8.03 -7.62
N LYS A 120 17.88 -8.78 -7.35
CA LYS A 120 18.19 -9.31 -6.01
C LYS A 120 18.43 -8.19 -4.99
N VAL A 121 19.08 -7.10 -5.39
CA VAL A 121 19.38 -5.96 -4.52
C VAL A 121 18.09 -5.20 -4.16
N LEU A 122 17.12 -5.17 -5.07
CA LEU A 122 15.85 -4.49 -4.87
C LEU A 122 14.86 -5.30 -4.01
N MET A 123 14.82 -6.61 -4.15
CA MET A 123 13.87 -7.44 -3.38
C MET A 123 14.28 -7.60 -1.92
N LEU A 124 15.57 -7.74 -1.63
CA LEU A 124 16.04 -8.12 -0.29
C LEU A 124 15.56 -7.14 0.82
N PRO A 125 15.65 -5.81 0.65
CA PRO A 125 15.12 -4.87 1.64
C PRO A 125 13.60 -4.98 1.80
N ARG A 126 12.87 -5.28 0.72
CA ARG A 126 11.40 -5.39 0.73
C ARG A 126 10.95 -6.65 1.44
N MET A 127 11.64 -7.78 1.25
CA MET A 127 11.33 -9.02 1.97
C MET A 127 11.45 -8.86 3.49
N VAL A 128 12.34 -7.99 3.96
CA VAL A 128 12.50 -7.69 5.39
C VAL A 128 11.49 -6.63 5.86
N ALA A 129 11.23 -5.59 5.06
CA ALA A 129 10.38 -4.48 5.44
C ALA A 129 8.88 -4.76 5.34
N GLU A 130 8.43 -5.53 4.33
CA GLU A 130 7.01 -5.75 4.05
C GLU A 130 6.27 -6.51 5.16
N PRO A 131 6.82 -7.54 5.82
CA PRO A 131 6.16 -8.19 6.95
C PRO A 131 5.79 -7.21 8.08
N ILE A 132 6.69 -6.27 8.37
CA ILE A 132 6.47 -5.22 9.38
C ILE A 132 5.33 -4.30 8.93
N HIS A 133 5.32 -3.88 7.67
CA HIS A 133 4.24 -3.05 7.12
C HIS A 133 2.89 -3.76 7.12
N ILE A 134 2.85 -5.03 6.72
CA ILE A 134 1.62 -5.85 6.71
C ILE A 134 1.03 -5.90 8.11
N PHE A 135 1.86 -6.16 9.13
CA PHE A 135 1.41 -6.19 10.52
C PHE A 135 0.83 -4.84 10.97
N ILE A 136 1.57 -3.75 10.72
CA ILE A 136 1.14 -2.39 11.07
C ILE A 136 -0.16 -2.04 10.36
N TYR A 137 -0.25 -2.23 9.05
CA TYR A 137 -1.43 -1.88 8.25
C TYR A 137 -2.65 -2.68 8.67
N THR A 138 -2.51 -3.99 8.87
CA THR A 138 -3.61 -4.85 9.32
C THR A 138 -4.14 -4.39 10.67
N TYR A 139 -3.24 -4.14 11.62
CA TYR A 139 -3.63 -3.71 12.97
C TYR A 139 -4.29 -2.33 12.96
N THR A 140 -3.69 -1.35 12.28
CA THR A 140 -4.24 0.02 12.22
C THR A 140 -5.59 0.06 11.50
N ILE A 141 -5.72 -0.61 10.35
CA ILE A 141 -7.00 -0.64 9.61
C ILE A 141 -8.07 -1.35 10.43
N ASN A 142 -7.75 -2.47 11.08
CA ASN A 142 -8.69 -3.18 11.96
C ASN A 142 -9.20 -2.29 13.11
N ILE A 143 -8.33 -1.50 13.74
CA ILE A 143 -8.75 -0.53 14.77
C ILE A 143 -9.68 0.53 14.20
N ILE A 144 -9.36 1.08 13.04
CA ILE A 144 -10.16 2.14 12.39
C ILE A 144 -11.55 1.61 12.05
N LEU A 145 -11.64 0.41 11.47
CA LEU A 145 -12.91 -0.22 11.11
C LEU A 145 -13.76 -0.53 12.35
N LYS A 146 -13.17 -1.12 13.40
CA LYS A 146 -13.90 -1.45 14.64
C LYS A 146 -14.40 -0.25 15.42
N ARG A 147 -13.75 0.91 15.29
CA ARG A 147 -14.16 2.13 16.01
C ARG A 147 -15.31 2.90 15.33
N ASN A 148 -15.83 2.43 14.18
CA ASN A 148 -16.90 3.10 13.41
C ASN A 148 -16.66 4.59 13.08
N ILE A 149 -15.43 5.11 13.25
CA ILE A 149 -15.12 6.54 13.12
C ILE A 149 -15.37 7.05 11.69
N LEU A 150 -15.36 6.16 10.69
CA LEU A 150 -15.48 6.52 9.27
C LEU A 150 -16.61 5.76 8.55
N ILE A 151 -17.38 4.90 9.22
CA ILE A 151 -18.51 4.20 8.58
C ILE A 151 -19.69 5.16 8.52
N THR A 152 -19.62 6.12 7.60
CA THR A 152 -20.84 6.72 7.06
C THR A 152 -21.56 5.58 6.35
N LYS A 153 -22.79 5.26 6.74
CA LYS A 153 -23.66 4.31 6.02
C LYS A 153 -23.68 4.69 4.54
N SER A 154 -22.83 4.08 3.72
CA SER A 154 -22.94 4.19 2.27
C SER A 154 -24.12 3.31 1.87
N PRO A 155 -25.13 3.83 1.14
CA PRO A 155 -26.22 3.01 0.66
C PRO A 155 -25.66 2.00 -0.33
N ARG A 156 -25.87 0.73 -0.01
CA ARG A 156 -25.53 -0.43 -0.85
C ARG A 156 -26.18 -0.24 -2.22
N ILE A 157 -25.38 -0.30 -3.29
CA ILE A 157 -25.87 -0.59 -4.65
C ILE A 157 -25.99 -2.11 -4.76
#